data_AF-A0A924AZG6-F1
#
_entry.id   AF-A0A924AZG6-F1
#
_cell.length_a   1.000
_cell.length_b   1.000
_cell.length_c   1.000
_cell.angle_alpha   90.00
_cell.angle_beta   90.00
_cell.angle_gamma   90.00
#
_symmetry.space_group_name_H-M   'P 1'
#
loop_
_entity.id
_entity.type
_entity.pdbx_description
1 polymer ?
#
loop_
_entity_poly.entity_id
_entity_poly.type
_entity_poly.pdbx_seq_one_letter_code
_entity_poly.pdbx_strand_id
1 'polypeptide(L)'
;MTTATTSASYSALSALSPLDGRYAAKTDKLRPILSEAGFMHHRVKVEIAWLQALSQAGFAEIRPFSPPATALLDKMASDFTEADAARIKAIEAVTNHDVKAVEYWLKEQVKDVPELVAATEFIHFACTSEDINNTSHGMMLKAARDGVMLPALHALIEKLRAIAHANAAQPML
;
A
#
# COMPACT_ATOMS: atom_id res chain seq x y z
N MET A 1 -31.25 -0.11 -12.16
CA MET A 1 -30.47 0.80 -13.03
C MET A 1 -29.02 0.68 -12.63
N THR A 2 -28.27 -0.17 -13.31
CA THR A 2 -26.83 -0.38 -13.11
C THR A 2 -26.10 0.74 -13.83
N THR A 3 -25.61 1.74 -13.10
CA THR A 3 -24.62 2.67 -13.64
C THR A 3 -23.33 1.91 -13.82
N ALA A 4 -23.09 1.44 -15.04
CA ALA A 4 -21.78 0.97 -15.45
C ALA A 4 -20.81 2.15 -15.30
N THR A 5 -19.97 2.10 -14.26
CA THR A 5 -18.85 3.02 -14.11
C THR A 5 -17.93 2.74 -15.29
N THR A 6 -18.03 3.53 -16.35
CA THR A 6 -17.04 3.54 -17.42
C THR A 6 -15.69 3.85 -16.78
N SER A 7 -14.80 2.85 -16.73
CA SER A 7 -13.39 3.12 -16.44
C SER A 7 -12.90 4.03 -17.55
N ALA A 8 -12.67 5.30 -17.26
CA ALA A 8 -12.09 6.21 -18.24
C ALA A 8 -10.68 5.70 -18.54
N SER A 9 -10.50 5.13 -19.74
CA SER A 9 -9.19 4.70 -20.22
C SER A 9 -8.40 5.92 -20.64
N TYR A 10 -7.49 6.38 -19.77
CA TYR A 10 -6.55 7.45 -20.09
C TYR A 10 -5.30 6.89 -20.76
N SER A 11 -4.75 7.62 -21.73
CA SER A 11 -3.46 7.31 -22.36
C SER A 11 -2.37 8.20 -21.78
N ALA A 12 -1.10 7.84 -21.97
CA ALA A 12 0.01 8.71 -21.57
C ALA A 12 -0.03 10.10 -22.25
N LEU A 13 -0.65 10.21 -23.43
CA LEU A 13 -0.82 11.48 -24.16
C LEU A 13 -1.97 12.34 -23.63
N SER A 14 -2.98 11.72 -23.00
CA SER A 14 -4.14 12.41 -22.41
C SER A 14 -4.06 12.55 -20.89
N ALA A 15 -2.97 12.09 -20.28
CA ALA A 15 -2.72 12.24 -18.85
C ALA A 15 -2.57 13.72 -18.48
N LEU A 16 -3.29 14.16 -17.44
CA LEU A 16 -3.22 15.54 -16.95
C LEU A 16 -1.84 15.85 -16.33
N SER A 17 -1.32 14.91 -15.54
CA SER A 17 0.01 15.02 -14.94
C SER A 17 1.07 14.42 -15.88
N PRO A 18 2.18 15.13 -16.13
CA PRO A 18 3.28 14.55 -16.90
C PRO A 18 3.97 13.39 -16.15
N LEU A 19 3.81 13.29 -14.83
CA LEU A 19 4.31 12.16 -14.04
C LEU A 19 3.63 10.84 -14.42
N ASP A 20 2.39 10.92 -14.92
CA ASP A 20 1.61 9.76 -15.37
C ASP A 20 1.58 9.61 -16.90
N GLY A 21 2.10 10.61 -17.63
CA GLY A 21 2.23 10.60 -19.08
C GLY A 21 3.69 10.61 -19.54
N ARG A 22 4.17 11.79 -19.94
CA ARG A 22 5.52 12.01 -20.52
C ARG A 22 6.66 11.37 -19.71
N TYR A 23 6.56 11.36 -18.39
CA TYR A 23 7.58 10.86 -17.46
C TYR A 23 7.17 9.57 -16.75
N ALA A 24 6.09 8.90 -17.18
CA ALA A 24 5.58 7.67 -16.59
C ALA A 24 6.67 6.61 -16.37
N ALA A 25 7.51 6.38 -17.38
CA ALA A 25 8.60 5.40 -17.30
C ALA A 25 9.68 5.76 -16.27
N LYS A 26 9.78 7.04 -15.86
CA LYS A 26 10.72 7.51 -14.83
C LYS A 26 10.16 7.38 -13.41
N THR A 27 8.84 7.37 -13.27
CA THR A 27 8.11 7.30 -12.00
C THR A 27 7.52 5.92 -11.73
N ASP A 28 7.67 4.97 -12.65
CA ASP A 28 6.99 3.68 -12.62
C ASP A 28 7.22 2.89 -11.31
N LYS A 29 8.45 2.90 -10.80
CA LYS A 29 8.81 2.27 -9.51
C LYS A 29 8.07 2.84 -8.30
N LEU A 30 7.55 4.07 -8.40
CA LEU A 30 6.78 4.70 -7.34
C LEU A 30 5.29 4.32 -7.40
N ARG A 31 4.77 3.82 -8.54
CA ARG A 31 3.33 3.53 -8.69
C ARG A 31 2.81 2.51 -7.68
N PRO A 32 3.49 1.38 -7.41
CA PRO A 32 3.00 0.42 -6.40
C PRO A 32 3.00 1.00 -4.97
N ILE A 33 3.65 2.14 -4.74
CA ILE A 33 3.86 2.72 -3.41
C ILE A 33 2.99 3.97 -3.21
N LEU A 34 2.94 4.87 -4.20
CA LEU A 34 2.39 6.23 -4.08
C LEU A 34 1.09 6.46 -4.86
N SER A 35 0.59 5.45 -5.60
CA SER A 35 -0.74 5.51 -6.22
C SER A 35 -1.86 5.32 -5.20
N GLU A 36 -3.11 5.52 -5.59
CA GLU A 36 -4.28 5.18 -4.76
C GLU A 36 -4.30 3.69 -4.38
N ALA A 37 -3.99 2.80 -5.34
CA ALA A 37 -3.84 1.36 -5.06
C ALA A 37 -2.69 1.08 -4.08
N GLY A 38 -1.56 1.79 -4.23
CA GLY A 38 -0.45 1.71 -3.28
C GLY A 38 -0.82 2.19 -1.88
N PHE A 39 -1.57 3.29 -1.77
CA PHE A 39 -2.08 3.78 -0.48
C PHE A 39 -3.03 2.77 0.17
N MET A 40 -3.96 2.24 -0.61
CA MET A 40 -4.90 1.21 -0.15
C MET A 40 -4.18 -0.06 0.32
N HIS A 41 -3.15 -0.50 -0.40
CA HIS A 41 -2.30 -1.62 0.02
C HIS A 41 -1.67 -1.37 1.39
N HIS A 42 -1.15 -0.17 1.63
CA HIS A 42 -0.56 0.17 2.92
C HIS A 42 -1.61 0.25 4.03
N ARG A 43 -2.83 0.71 3.75
CA ARG A 43 -3.93 0.68 4.73
C ARG A 43 -4.28 -0.76 5.12
N VAL A 44 -4.37 -1.66 4.15
CA VAL A 44 -4.56 -3.10 4.39
C VAL A 44 -3.44 -3.67 5.27
N LYS A 45 -2.17 -3.33 4.99
CA LYS A 45 -1.04 -3.76 5.83
C LYS A 45 -1.18 -3.30 7.29
N VAL A 46 -1.56 -2.04 7.49
CA VAL A 46 -1.71 -1.48 8.85
C VAL A 46 -2.87 -2.14 9.59
N GLU A 47 -4.03 -2.30 8.95
CA GLU A 47 -5.19 -2.99 9.54
C GLU A 47 -4.88 -4.44 9.92
N ILE A 48 -4.20 -5.18 9.05
CA ILE A 48 -3.78 -6.55 9.32
C ILE A 48 -2.79 -6.60 10.50
N ALA A 49 -1.77 -5.74 10.48
CA ALA A 49 -0.79 -5.67 11.55
C ALA A 49 -1.43 -5.29 12.89
N TRP A 50 -2.41 -4.39 12.87
CA TRP A 50 -3.17 -4.00 14.05
C TRP A 50 -4.00 -5.15 14.62
N LEU A 51 -4.74 -5.88 13.76
CA LEU A 51 -5.51 -7.05 14.17
C LEU A 51 -4.62 -8.14 14.78
N GLN A 52 -3.47 -8.41 14.15
CA GLN A 52 -2.48 -9.36 14.67
C GLN A 52 -1.93 -8.89 16.04
N ALA A 53 -1.60 -7.61 16.18
CA ALA A 53 -1.12 -7.05 17.45
C ALA A 53 -2.18 -7.14 18.56
N LEU A 54 -3.44 -6.83 18.26
CA LEU A 54 -4.56 -6.98 19.20
C LEU A 54 -4.71 -8.44 19.67
N SER A 55 -4.61 -9.41 18.76
CA SER A 55 -4.68 -10.84 19.11
C SER A 55 -3.59 -11.28 20.09
N GLN A 56 -2.46 -10.57 20.12
CA GLN A 56 -1.31 -10.85 20.98
C GLN A 56 -1.31 -10.03 22.28
N ALA A 57 -2.25 -9.10 22.44
CA ALA A 57 -2.32 -8.19 23.58
C ALA A 57 -2.85 -8.84 24.88
N GLY A 58 -3.35 -10.09 24.81
CA GLY A 58 -3.82 -10.84 25.98
C GLY A 58 -5.30 -10.65 26.33
N PHE A 59 -6.11 -10.11 25.41
CA PHE A 59 -7.56 -10.03 25.57
C PHE A 59 -8.22 -11.41 25.46
N ALA A 60 -9.32 -11.62 26.19
CA ALA A 60 -10.03 -12.90 26.17
C ALA A 60 -10.86 -13.06 24.89
N GLU A 61 -11.35 -11.95 24.36
CA GLU A 61 -12.26 -11.85 23.21
C GLU A 61 -11.55 -12.01 21.87
N ILE A 62 -10.25 -11.70 21.81
CA ILE A 62 -9.39 -11.92 20.64
C ILE A 62 -8.10 -12.61 21.09
N ARG A 63 -8.06 -13.93 20.91
CA ARG A 63 -6.91 -14.76 21.28
C ARG A 63 -5.87 -14.77 20.16
N PRO A 64 -4.60 -15.10 20.45
CA PRO A 64 -3.56 -15.21 19.42
C PRO A 64 -3.99 -16.16 18.31
N PHE A 65 -3.83 -15.72 17.06
CA PHE A 65 -4.18 -16.52 15.89
C PHE A 65 -3.25 -17.71 15.71
N SER A 66 -3.80 -18.78 15.13
CA SER A 66 -2.99 -19.93 14.73
C SER A 66 -1.96 -19.58 13.63
N PRO A 67 -0.85 -20.32 13.51
CA PRO A 67 0.13 -20.06 12.46
C PRO A 67 -0.45 -20.05 11.03
N PRO A 68 -1.40 -20.94 10.66
CA PRO A 68 -2.08 -20.85 9.36
C PRO A 68 -2.88 -19.55 9.17
N ALA A 69 -3.60 -19.09 10.19
CA ALA A 69 -4.36 -17.85 10.12
C ALA A 69 -3.45 -16.61 10.01
N THR A 70 -2.35 -16.57 10.78
CA THR A 70 -1.31 -15.55 10.65
C THR A 70 -0.72 -15.54 9.24
N ALA A 71 -0.37 -16.71 8.69
CA ALA A 71 0.18 -16.82 7.34
C ALA A 71 -0.81 -16.36 6.25
N LEU A 72 -2.10 -16.60 6.42
CA LEU A 72 -3.13 -16.09 5.51
C LEU A 72 -3.16 -14.55 5.52
N LEU A 73 -3.20 -13.95 6.71
CA LEU A 73 -3.17 -12.50 6.88
C LEU A 73 -1.90 -11.88 6.28
N ASP A 74 -0.74 -12.46 6.55
CA ASP A 74 0.53 -11.99 5.98
C ASP A 74 0.53 -12.06 4.45
N LYS A 75 -0.05 -13.14 3.89
CA LYS A 75 -0.17 -13.29 2.44
C LYS A 75 -1.09 -12.25 1.82
N MET A 76 -2.20 -11.93 2.47
CA MET A 76 -3.10 -10.85 2.03
C MET A 76 -2.38 -9.49 2.00
N ALA A 77 -1.47 -9.26 2.94
CA ALA A 77 -0.63 -8.07 3.00
C ALA A 77 0.54 -8.09 1.99
N SER A 78 1.10 -9.25 1.64
CA SER A 78 2.23 -9.36 0.69
C SER A 78 1.80 -9.41 -0.77
N ASP A 79 0.70 -10.11 -1.06
CA ASP A 79 0.27 -10.48 -2.41
C ASP A 79 -0.91 -9.62 -2.90
N PHE A 80 -1.14 -8.47 -2.28
CA PHE A 80 -2.21 -7.54 -2.64
C PHE A 80 -2.08 -7.08 -4.10
N THR A 81 -3.19 -7.12 -4.82
CA THR A 81 -3.24 -6.84 -6.26
C THR A 81 -4.10 -5.62 -6.59
N GLU A 82 -4.00 -5.15 -7.83
CA GLU A 82 -4.91 -4.11 -8.34
C GLU A 82 -6.37 -4.58 -8.35
N ALA A 83 -6.62 -5.88 -8.52
CA ALA A 83 -7.97 -6.44 -8.44
C ALA A 83 -8.55 -6.35 -7.02
N ASP A 84 -7.71 -6.50 -5.99
CA ASP A 84 -8.11 -6.30 -4.60
C ASP A 84 -8.44 -4.83 -4.34
N ALA A 85 -7.61 -3.92 -4.84
CA ALA A 85 -7.89 -2.48 -4.75
C ALA A 85 -9.22 -2.13 -5.44
N ALA A 86 -9.46 -2.67 -6.64
CA ALA A 86 -10.71 -2.49 -7.36
C ALA A 86 -11.91 -3.08 -6.58
N ARG A 87 -11.74 -4.22 -5.90
CA ARG A 87 -12.78 -4.81 -5.06
C ARG A 87 -13.12 -3.90 -3.88
N ILE A 88 -12.12 -3.37 -3.17
CA ILE A 88 -12.33 -2.42 -2.08
C ILE A 88 -13.05 -1.16 -2.59
N LYS A 89 -12.64 -0.58 -3.72
CA LYS A 89 -13.35 0.58 -4.33
C LYS A 89 -14.80 0.26 -4.66
N ALA A 90 -15.09 -0.94 -5.15
CA ALA A 90 -16.48 -1.36 -5.43
C ALA A 90 -17.32 -1.45 -4.15
N ILE A 91 -16.73 -1.88 -3.04
CA ILE A 91 -17.38 -1.88 -1.73
C ILE A 91 -17.56 -0.44 -1.21
N GLU A 92 -16.54 0.40 -1.34
CA GLU A 92 -16.57 1.81 -0.96
C GLU A 92 -17.71 2.56 -1.66
N ALA A 93 -17.98 2.27 -2.93
CA ALA A 93 -19.08 2.86 -3.67
C ALA A 93 -20.47 2.56 -3.05
N VAL A 94 -20.59 1.48 -2.28
CA VAL A 94 -21.83 1.10 -1.56
C VAL A 94 -21.82 1.66 -0.13
N THR A 95 -20.69 1.61 0.56
CA THR A 95 -20.58 2.05 1.97
C THR A 95 -20.39 3.55 2.13
N ASN A 96 -19.92 4.24 1.08
CA ASN A 96 -19.45 5.63 1.08
C ASN A 96 -18.43 5.92 2.21
N HIS A 97 -17.64 4.91 2.58
CA HIS A 97 -16.65 5.00 3.65
C HIS A 97 -15.50 4.01 3.39
N ASP A 98 -14.29 4.56 3.29
CA ASP A 98 -13.05 3.88 2.93
C ASP A 98 -12.61 2.78 3.93
N VAL A 99 -12.61 3.08 5.24
CA VAL A 99 -12.27 2.11 6.29
C VAL A 99 -13.26 0.95 6.32
N LYS A 100 -14.57 1.23 6.25
CA LYS A 100 -15.59 0.17 6.19
C LYS A 100 -15.40 -0.71 4.95
N ALA A 101 -14.96 -0.15 3.82
CA ALA A 101 -14.70 -0.93 2.62
C ALA A 101 -13.55 -1.93 2.81
N VAL A 102 -12.49 -1.54 3.52
CA VAL A 102 -11.39 -2.45 3.89
C VAL A 102 -11.87 -3.55 4.85
N GLU A 103 -12.69 -3.21 5.84
CA GLU A 103 -13.28 -4.20 6.77
C GLU A 103 -14.11 -5.26 6.03
N TYR A 104 -14.99 -4.84 5.13
CA TYR A 104 -15.80 -5.76 4.33
C TYR A 104 -14.93 -6.61 3.40
N TRP A 105 -13.91 -6.04 2.77
CA TRP A 105 -12.97 -6.81 1.96
C TRP A 105 -12.24 -7.86 2.81
N LEU A 106 -11.75 -7.51 4.00
CA LEU A 106 -11.12 -8.46 4.91
C LEU A 106 -12.09 -9.59 5.30
N LYS A 107 -13.36 -9.26 5.63
CA LYS A 107 -14.43 -10.24 5.90
C LYS A 107 -14.62 -11.22 4.73
N GLU A 108 -14.55 -10.76 3.49
CA GLU A 108 -14.62 -11.63 2.30
C GLU A 108 -13.42 -12.57 2.20
N GLN A 109 -12.21 -12.09 2.49
CA GLN A 109 -10.98 -12.88 2.38
C GLN A 109 -10.86 -13.95 3.47
N VAL A 110 -11.38 -13.69 4.68
CA VAL A 110 -11.21 -14.59 5.83
C VAL A 110 -12.39 -15.50 6.13
N LYS A 111 -13.46 -15.45 5.32
CA LYS A 111 -14.75 -16.12 5.57
C LYS A 111 -14.66 -17.62 5.88
N ASP A 112 -13.63 -18.30 5.38
CA ASP A 112 -13.44 -19.75 5.51
C ASP A 112 -12.54 -20.12 6.72
N VAL A 113 -12.09 -19.13 7.50
CA VAL A 113 -11.23 -19.31 8.67
C VAL A 113 -11.98 -18.87 9.94
N PRO A 114 -12.60 -19.80 10.69
CA PRO A 114 -13.53 -19.46 11.78
C PRO A 114 -12.94 -18.54 12.86
N GLU A 115 -11.66 -18.70 13.21
CA GLU A 115 -11.00 -17.83 14.20
C GLU A 115 -10.85 -16.38 13.71
N LEU A 116 -10.62 -16.19 12.40
CA LEU A 116 -10.54 -14.86 11.81
C LEU A 116 -11.92 -14.25 11.64
N VAL A 117 -12.93 -15.04 11.26
CA VAL A 117 -14.34 -14.61 11.23
C VAL A 117 -14.79 -14.11 12.60
N ALA A 118 -14.45 -14.81 13.68
CA ALA A 118 -14.76 -14.37 15.04
C ALA A 118 -14.06 -13.05 15.41
N ALA A 119 -12.91 -12.76 14.80
CA ALA A 119 -12.12 -11.56 15.06
C ALA A 119 -12.48 -10.38 14.13
N THR A 120 -13.43 -10.51 13.19
CA THR A 120 -13.66 -9.44 12.20
C THR A 120 -14.20 -8.15 12.81
N GLU A 121 -14.86 -8.21 13.96
CA GLU A 121 -15.32 -7.01 14.69
C GLU A 121 -14.17 -6.28 15.40
N PHE A 122 -12.98 -6.88 15.45
CA PHE A 122 -11.75 -6.25 15.93
C PHE A 122 -10.95 -5.54 14.83
N ILE A 123 -11.38 -5.65 13.58
CA ILE A 123 -10.80 -4.87 12.48
C ILE A 123 -11.11 -3.39 12.76
N HIS A 124 -10.08 -2.54 12.65
CA HIS A 124 -10.16 -1.12 12.99
C HIS A 124 -10.56 -0.82 14.46
N PHE A 125 -10.49 -1.81 15.36
CA PHE A 125 -10.95 -1.62 16.74
C PHE A 125 -10.15 -0.55 17.46
N ALA A 126 -10.86 0.41 18.06
CA ALA A 126 -10.33 1.55 18.78
C ALA A 126 -9.41 2.49 17.97
N CYS A 127 -9.38 2.33 16.63
CA CYS A 127 -8.70 3.26 15.73
C CYS A 127 -9.64 4.35 15.25
N THR A 128 -9.06 5.50 14.89
CA THR A 128 -9.64 6.43 13.93
C THR A 128 -9.01 6.22 12.55
N SER A 129 -9.65 6.73 11.50
CA SER A 129 -9.10 6.71 10.13
C SER A 129 -7.65 7.25 10.09
N GLU A 130 -7.33 8.24 10.93
CA GLU A 130 -6.00 8.85 10.96
C GLU A 130 -4.90 7.98 11.58
N ASP A 131 -5.24 7.02 12.44
CA ASP A 131 -4.26 6.04 12.92
C ASP A 131 -3.76 5.17 11.76
N ILE A 132 -4.69 4.83 10.85
CA ILE A 132 -4.39 4.05 9.65
C ILE A 132 -3.72 4.91 8.58
N ASN A 133 -4.25 6.10 8.30
CA ASN A 133 -3.76 6.98 7.24
C ASN A 133 -2.33 7.45 7.52
N ASN A 134 -2.05 7.97 8.72
CA ASN A 134 -0.72 8.49 9.05
C ASN A 134 0.34 7.39 9.07
N THR A 135 -0.01 6.22 9.62
CA THR A 135 0.89 5.05 9.60
C THR A 135 1.15 4.58 8.17
N SER A 136 0.11 4.51 7.34
CA SER A 136 0.22 4.14 5.92
C SER A 136 1.10 5.12 5.15
N HIS A 137 0.89 6.43 5.31
CA HIS A 137 1.74 7.45 4.70
C HIS A 137 3.19 7.35 5.17
N GLY A 138 3.43 7.14 6.47
CA GLY A 138 4.77 6.90 7.02
C GLY A 138 5.47 5.71 6.34
N MET A 139 4.75 4.59 6.19
CA MET A 139 5.26 3.41 5.49
C MET A 139 5.51 3.68 4.00
N MET A 140 4.60 4.36 3.30
CA MET A 140 4.75 4.72 1.89
C MET A 140 5.98 5.62 1.66
N LEU A 141 6.14 6.66 2.46
CA LEU A 141 7.28 7.58 2.36
C LEU A 141 8.59 6.85 2.63
N LYS A 142 8.63 5.99 3.65
CA LYS A 142 9.79 5.14 3.95
C LYS A 142 10.10 4.20 2.79
N ALA A 143 9.10 3.51 2.22
CA ALA A 143 9.27 2.59 1.11
C ALA A 143 9.75 3.29 -0.16
N ALA A 144 9.16 4.44 -0.51
CA ALA A 144 9.58 5.25 -1.65
C ALA A 144 11.01 5.76 -1.47
N ARG A 145 11.36 6.25 -0.27
CA ARG A 145 12.70 6.72 0.06
C ARG A 145 13.73 5.60 -0.04
N ASP A 146 13.51 4.50 0.67
CA ASP A 146 14.49 3.43 0.85
C ASP A 146 14.61 2.57 -0.43
N GLY A 147 13.49 2.30 -1.12
CA GLY A 147 13.46 1.43 -2.31
C GLY A 147 13.69 2.12 -3.65
N VAL A 148 13.46 3.43 -3.74
CA VAL A 148 13.53 4.16 -5.03
C VAL A 148 14.49 5.34 -4.97
N MET A 149 14.28 6.27 -4.03
CA MET A 149 15.02 7.54 -4.03
C MET A 149 16.49 7.37 -3.64
N LEU A 150 16.77 6.72 -2.51
CA LEU A 150 18.15 6.53 -2.04
C LEU A 150 19.00 5.71 -3.03
N PRO A 151 18.53 4.59 -3.60
CA PRO A 151 19.30 3.88 -4.63
C PRO A 151 19.64 4.75 -5.84
N ALA A 152 18.70 5.57 -6.32
CA ALA A 152 18.95 6.46 -7.44
C ALA A 152 19.96 7.57 -7.11
N LEU A 153 19.86 8.16 -5.92
CA LEU A 153 20.79 9.18 -5.44
C LEU A 153 22.20 8.61 -5.24
N HIS A 154 22.32 7.41 -4.67
CA HIS A 154 23.62 6.74 -4.54
C HIS A 154 24.26 6.48 -5.91
N ALA A 155 23.49 6.00 -6.89
CA ALA A 155 24.00 5.79 -8.25
C ALA A 155 24.52 7.08 -8.88
N LEU A 156 23.83 8.21 -8.65
CA LEU A 156 24.28 9.53 -9.11
C LEU A 156 25.57 9.96 -8.41
N ILE A 157 25.65 9.80 -7.08
CA ILE A 157 26.84 10.13 -6.29
C ILE A 157 28.05 9.35 -6.78
N GLU A 158 27.91 8.03 -6.99
CA GLU A 158 29.01 7.21 -7.52
C GLU A 158 29.44 7.67 -8.91
N LYS A 159 28.49 8.04 -9.78
CA LYS A 159 28.82 8.53 -11.12
C LYS A 159 29.58 9.85 -11.07
N LEU A 160 29.15 10.79 -10.22
CA LEU A 160 29.82 12.07 -10.03
C LEU A 160 31.22 11.87 -9.45
N ARG A 161 31.38 10.99 -8.46
CA ARG A 161 32.68 10.64 -7.89
C ARG A 161 33.63 10.06 -8.95
N ALA A 162 33.13 9.16 -9.79
CA ALA A 162 33.92 8.60 -10.89
C ALA A 162 34.39 9.68 -11.88
N ILE A 163 33.52 10.62 -12.26
CA ILE A 163 33.88 11.74 -13.14
C ILE A 163 34.94 12.64 -12.47
N ALA A 164 34.75 12.96 -11.19
CA ALA A 164 35.69 13.79 -10.45
C ALA A 164 37.09 13.18 -10.41
N HIS A 165 37.21 11.89 -10.08
CA HIS A 165 38.51 11.21 -10.07
C HIS A 165 39.13 11.08 -11.46
N ALA A 166 38.32 10.79 -12.49
CA ALA A 166 38.83 10.67 -13.87
C ALA A 166 39.41 11.99 -14.41
N ASN A 167 38.88 13.13 -13.95
CA ASN A 167 39.30 14.46 -14.41
C ASN A 167 40.14 15.20 -13.38
N ALA A 168 40.61 14.54 -12.32
CA ALA A 168 41.26 15.19 -11.18
C ALA A 168 42.52 15.99 -11.56
N ALA A 169 43.22 15.60 -12.63
CA ALA A 169 44.42 16.26 -13.12
C ALA A 169 44.17 17.25 -14.27
N GLN A 170 42.93 17.38 -14.75
CA GLN A 170 42.60 18.20 -15.91
C GLN A 170 42.49 19.68 -15.48
N PRO A 171 43.36 20.59 -15.97
CA PRO A 171 43.25 22.01 -15.68
C PRO A 171 41.97 22.59 -16.31
N MET A 172 41.33 23.55 -15.63
CA MET A 172 40.16 24.30 -16.10
C MET A 172 40.47 25.81 -16.02
N LEU A 173 40.16 26.57 -17.08
CA LEU A 173 40.44 28.00 -17.23
C LEU A 173 39.49 28.87 -16.38
#